data_AF-A0A944BX03-F1
#
_entry.id   AF-A0A944BX03-F1
#
_cell.length_a   1.000
_cell.length_b   1.000
_cell.length_c   1.000
_cell.angle_alpha   90.00
_cell.angle_beta   90.00
_cell.angle_gamma   90.00
#
_symmetry.space_group_name_H-M   'P 1'
#
loop_
_entity.id
_entity.type
_entity.pdbx_description
1 polymer ?
#
loop_
_entity_poly.entity_id
_entity_poly.type
_entity_poly.pdbx_seq_one_letter_code
_entity_poly.pdbx_strand_id
1 'polypeptide(L)'
;SASEITDYINQNEQDFIDFKTDVLLKDCERDPIARAKAIESVLRSVANIPNQITRNVYAQVCVNKFHLSESVIVNQIERYRAQIKEEDWKNEERERKQRELDAKRKAEAATTAVEVSGQGAPLPPPPFDVNIPPASYPQEVPATQPPVPQPAPSFQQQPSAHESALQKCEYEVIQYMVKYGCSFIFEYEQLTVIEWLTKEITDDNHRFTIPLYQKLYKLCQELFSDFTVAFSNFMQSVEEKKHQLYTQEIEQFRSSFEGNVAEIERKEEEAKQSVDAQFENEISEYRQNFIFKHLSSHPDDDVREIVNEICLPKHSLSKIHAEIFSQHMDSQRLLALVSASLFNWKLTIIEIKISQLETELKSATIDRQFEILKKIQELTTYRKELAKLTGERVVNPKNLN
;
A
#
# COMPACT_ATOMS: atom_id res chain seq x y z
N SER A 1 2.97 -36.02 46.06
CA SER A 1 1.76 -35.20 46.25
C SER A 1 1.65 -34.11 45.19
N ALA A 2 0.46 -33.72 44.75
CA ALA A 2 0.29 -32.64 43.75
C ALA A 2 0.96 -31.31 44.16
N SER A 3 1.09 -31.05 45.48
CA SER A 3 1.89 -29.94 46.02
C SER A 3 3.36 -30.03 45.65
N GLU A 4 4.03 -31.17 45.86
CA GLU A 4 5.46 -31.35 45.55
C GLU A 4 5.76 -31.15 44.06
N ILE A 5 4.83 -31.50 43.17
CA ILE A 5 4.95 -31.28 41.73
C ILE A 5 4.78 -29.80 41.40
N THR A 6 3.82 -29.11 42.04
CA THR A 6 3.57 -27.68 41.83
C THR A 6 4.73 -26.83 42.38
N ASP A 7 5.26 -27.21 43.55
CA ASP A 7 6.42 -26.58 44.18
C ASP A 7 7.69 -26.81 43.36
N TYR A 8 7.86 -28.00 42.77
CA TYR A 8 8.95 -28.28 41.85
C TYR A 8 8.84 -27.48 40.55
N ILE A 9 7.64 -27.33 39.98
CA ILE A 9 7.41 -26.51 38.76
C ILE A 9 7.74 -25.04 39.04
N ASN A 10 7.22 -24.46 40.13
CA ASN A 10 7.47 -23.05 40.46
C ASN A 10 8.95 -22.77 40.78
N GLN A 11 9.66 -23.74 41.38
CA GLN A 11 11.09 -23.59 41.69
C GLN A 11 12.00 -23.77 40.47
N ASN A 12 11.52 -24.42 39.40
CA ASN A 12 12.30 -24.70 38.19
C ASN A 12 11.70 -24.02 36.94
N GLU A 13 10.74 -23.11 37.11
CA GLU A 13 10.16 -22.34 36.00
C GLU A 13 11.24 -21.38 35.47
N GLN A 14 11.81 -21.74 34.33
CA GLN A 14 12.82 -20.94 33.65
C GLN A 14 12.20 -20.18 32.49
N ASP A 15 12.60 -18.93 32.33
CA ASP A 15 12.22 -18.13 31.17
C ASP A 15 12.68 -18.79 29.86
N PHE A 16 11.81 -18.76 28.83
CA PHE A 16 12.06 -19.43 27.56
C PHE A 16 13.29 -18.90 26.82
N ILE A 17 13.56 -17.59 26.88
CA ILE A 17 14.73 -16.99 26.24
C ILE A 17 16.00 -17.40 26.97
N ASP A 18 15.96 -17.45 28.30
CA ASP A 18 17.08 -17.94 29.11
C ASP A 18 17.36 -19.41 28.87
N PHE A 19 16.34 -20.27 28.91
CA PHE A 19 16.46 -21.69 28.61
C PHE A 19 17.03 -21.92 27.21
N LYS A 20 16.51 -21.22 26.19
CA LYS A 20 16.98 -21.36 24.81
C LYS A 20 18.42 -20.89 24.65
N THR A 21 18.81 -19.84 25.37
CA THR A 21 20.19 -19.35 25.38
C THR A 21 21.14 -20.38 25.98
N ASP A 22 20.79 -20.91 27.15
CA ASP A 22 21.64 -21.85 27.88
C ASP A 22 21.79 -23.18 27.11
N VAL A 23 20.70 -23.68 26.51
CA VAL A 23 20.72 -24.90 25.69
C VAL A 23 21.53 -24.73 24.41
N LEU A 24 21.35 -23.62 23.68
CA LEU A 24 22.02 -23.42 22.39
C LEU A 24 23.49 -23.06 22.54
N LEU A 25 23.89 -22.41 23.63
CA LEU A 25 25.29 -22.02 23.84
C LEU A 25 26.17 -23.11 24.46
N LYS A 26 25.57 -24.10 25.14
CA LYS A 26 26.29 -25.14 25.90
C LYS A 26 27.37 -25.88 25.12
N ASP A 27 27.15 -26.10 23.82
CA ASP A 27 28.08 -26.84 22.95
C ASP A 27 28.78 -25.96 21.90
N CYS A 28 28.58 -24.63 21.94
CA CYS A 28 29.08 -23.71 20.91
C CYS A 28 30.36 -22.94 21.30
N GLU A 29 30.93 -23.17 22.50
CA GLU A 29 32.09 -22.40 22.98
C GLU A 29 33.33 -22.49 22.08
N ARG A 30 33.50 -23.62 21.37
CA ARG A 30 34.68 -23.89 20.53
C ARG A 30 34.46 -23.64 19.03
N ASP A 31 33.25 -23.32 18.61
CA ASP A 31 32.90 -23.06 17.21
C ASP A 31 32.23 -21.67 17.07
N PRO A 32 32.98 -20.65 16.60
CA PRO A 32 32.45 -19.30 16.41
C PRO A 32 31.24 -19.22 15.46
N ILE A 33 31.15 -20.11 14.46
CA ILE A 33 30.06 -20.12 13.48
C ILE A 33 28.80 -20.70 14.13
N ALA A 34 28.95 -21.81 14.85
CA ALA A 34 27.84 -22.39 15.61
C ALA A 34 27.33 -21.42 16.68
N ARG A 35 28.23 -20.72 17.38
CA ARG A 35 27.89 -19.68 18.35
C ARG A 35 27.12 -18.52 17.71
N ALA A 36 27.56 -18.03 16.55
CA ALA A 36 26.85 -16.97 15.83
C ALA A 36 25.42 -17.41 15.47
N LYS A 37 25.25 -18.62 14.94
CA LYS A 37 23.94 -19.18 14.59
C LYS A 37 23.02 -19.36 15.82
N ALA A 38 23.59 -19.76 16.96
CA ALA A 38 22.86 -19.85 18.22
C ALA A 38 22.34 -18.47 18.66
N ILE A 39 23.19 -17.45 18.62
CA ILE A 39 22.84 -16.05 18.93
C ILE A 39 21.70 -15.58 18.00
N GLU A 40 21.81 -15.81 16.69
CA GLU A 40 20.76 -15.44 15.72
C GLU A 40 19.40 -16.08 16.06
N SER A 41 19.38 -17.35 16.46
CA SER A 41 18.16 -18.07 16.86
C SER A 41 17.49 -17.48 18.11
N VAL A 42 18.30 -17.07 19.09
CA VAL A 42 17.81 -16.39 20.30
C VAL A 42 17.27 -15.00 19.96
N LEU A 43 18.04 -14.19 19.22
CA LEU A 43 17.63 -12.83 18.84
C LEU A 43 16.35 -12.82 17.99
N ARG A 44 16.14 -13.82 17.13
CA ARG A 44 14.88 -14.00 16.40
C ARG A 44 13.69 -14.30 17.32
N SER A 45 13.93 -15.00 18.43
CA SER A 45 12.88 -15.27 19.44
C SER A 45 12.52 -14.00 20.20
N VAL A 46 13.52 -13.20 20.57
CA VAL A 46 13.33 -11.87 21.18
C VAL A 46 12.61 -10.91 20.22
N ALA A 47 12.91 -10.97 18.92
CA ALA A 47 12.22 -10.20 17.90
C ALA A 47 10.70 -10.50 17.83
N ASN A 48 10.30 -11.75 18.11
CA ASN A 48 8.90 -12.18 18.10
C ASN A 48 8.09 -11.68 19.31
N ILE A 49 8.74 -11.07 20.31
CA ILE A 49 8.05 -10.52 21.49
C ILE A 49 7.25 -9.27 21.09
N PRO A 50 5.91 -9.26 21.27
CA PRO A 50 5.08 -8.14 20.84
C PRO A 50 5.35 -6.85 21.64
N ASN A 51 5.43 -6.97 22.97
CA ASN A 51 5.63 -5.85 23.87
C ASN A 51 7.07 -5.29 23.78
N GLN A 52 7.19 -3.98 23.55
CA GLN A 52 8.47 -3.30 23.38
C GLN A 52 9.31 -3.24 24.66
N ILE A 53 8.71 -3.01 25.83
CA ILE A 53 9.42 -2.95 27.11
C ILE A 53 10.03 -4.33 27.42
N THR A 54 9.22 -5.39 27.31
CA THR A 54 9.67 -6.77 27.50
C THR A 54 10.83 -7.09 26.55
N ARG A 55 10.71 -6.71 25.28
CA ARG A 55 11.78 -6.90 24.28
C ARG A 55 13.07 -6.16 24.65
N ASN A 56 12.99 -4.92 25.13
CA ASN A 56 14.16 -4.15 25.58
C ASN A 56 14.83 -4.79 26.80
N VAL A 57 14.05 -5.32 27.75
CA VAL A 57 14.59 -6.06 28.91
C VAL A 57 15.36 -7.30 28.44
N TYR A 58 14.81 -8.11 27.52
CA TYR A 58 15.53 -9.26 26.97
C TYR A 58 16.73 -8.87 26.10
N ALA A 59 16.68 -7.73 25.40
CA ALA A 59 17.84 -7.23 24.66
C ALA A 59 19.02 -6.95 25.60
N GLN A 60 18.78 -6.36 26.78
CA GLN A 60 19.80 -6.16 27.82
C GLN A 60 20.35 -7.49 28.35
N VAL A 61 19.50 -8.48 28.58
CA VAL A 61 19.93 -9.84 28.98
C VAL A 61 20.86 -10.44 27.91
N CYS A 62 20.52 -10.28 26.63
CA CYS A 62 21.33 -10.78 25.51
C CYS A 62 22.70 -10.07 25.41
N VAL A 63 22.77 -8.76 25.67
CA VAL A 63 24.05 -8.02 25.73
C VAL A 63 24.98 -8.64 26.76
N ASN A 64 24.47 -8.92 27.95
CA ASN A 64 25.24 -9.52 29.04
C ASN A 64 25.66 -10.97 28.74
N LYS A 65 24.76 -11.79 28.18
CA LYS A 65 25.05 -13.21 27.89
C LYS A 65 25.95 -13.41 26.67
N PHE A 66 25.86 -12.56 25.65
CA PHE A 66 26.63 -12.72 24.41
C PHE A 66 27.93 -11.93 24.37
N HIS A 67 28.09 -10.94 25.26
CA HIS A 67 29.23 -10.01 25.29
C HIS A 67 29.41 -9.26 23.96
N LEU A 68 28.29 -8.81 23.38
CA LEU A 68 28.25 -7.98 22.17
C LEU A 68 27.73 -6.58 22.53
N SER A 69 28.03 -5.58 21.70
CA SER A 69 27.53 -4.22 21.96
C SER A 69 26.00 -4.16 21.85
N GLU A 70 25.39 -3.36 22.72
CA GLU A 70 23.95 -3.14 22.72
C GLU A 70 23.43 -2.68 21.36
N SER A 71 24.15 -1.77 20.70
CA SER A 71 23.83 -1.31 19.35
C SER A 71 23.73 -2.45 18.33
N VAL A 72 24.60 -3.46 18.41
CA VAL A 72 24.58 -4.60 17.48
C VAL A 72 23.37 -5.49 17.77
N ILE A 73 23.09 -5.77 19.05
CA ILE A 73 21.96 -6.59 19.46
C ILE A 73 20.63 -5.93 19.07
N VAL A 74 20.44 -4.66 19.42
CA VAL A 74 19.21 -3.92 19.12
C VAL A 74 18.98 -3.81 17.62
N ASN A 75 20.00 -3.41 16.84
CA ASN A 75 19.88 -3.32 15.39
C ASN A 75 19.54 -4.68 14.76
N GLN A 76 20.13 -5.76 15.24
CA GLN A 76 19.86 -7.09 14.71
C GLN A 76 18.45 -7.59 15.08
N ILE A 77 17.96 -7.29 16.28
CA ILE A 77 16.58 -7.57 16.68
C ILE A 77 15.60 -6.82 15.78
N GLU A 78 15.80 -5.53 15.53
CA GLU A 78 14.91 -4.74 14.67
C GLU A 78 14.92 -5.22 13.21
N ARG A 79 16.06 -5.67 12.69
CA ARG A 79 16.14 -6.35 11.39
C ARG A 79 15.31 -7.63 11.36
N TYR A 80 15.37 -8.46 12.41
CA TYR A 80 14.54 -9.67 12.48
C TYR A 80 13.06 -9.35 12.62
N ARG A 81 12.68 -8.27 13.31
CA ARG A 81 11.29 -7.82 13.38
C ARG A 81 10.74 -7.43 12.02
N ALA A 82 11.52 -6.68 11.23
CA ALA A 82 11.15 -6.34 9.87
C ALA A 82 10.93 -7.61 9.02
N GLN A 83 11.82 -8.59 9.13
CA GLN A 83 11.70 -9.88 8.42
C GLN A 83 10.46 -10.68 8.86
N ILE A 84 10.22 -10.82 10.16
CA ILE A 84 9.06 -11.58 10.68
C ILE A 84 7.75 -10.92 10.20
N LYS A 85 7.64 -9.59 10.29
CA LYS A 85 6.48 -8.86 9.79
C LYS A 85 6.27 -9.04 8.28
N GLU A 86 7.35 -9.02 7.51
CA GLU A 86 7.30 -9.27 6.07
C GLU A 86 6.87 -10.71 5.76
N GLU A 87 7.35 -11.70 6.51
CA GLU A 87 6.97 -13.11 6.40
C GLU A 87 5.51 -13.35 6.78
N ASP A 88 5.05 -12.75 7.88
CA ASP A 88 3.66 -12.82 8.35
C ASP A 88 2.71 -12.18 7.33
N TRP A 89 3.05 -10.99 6.83
CA TRP A 89 2.28 -10.34 5.75
C TRP A 89 2.21 -11.22 4.49
N LYS A 90 3.33 -11.83 4.07
CA LYS A 90 3.37 -12.78 2.95
C LYS A 90 2.55 -14.04 3.23
N ASN A 91 2.51 -14.53 4.47
CA ASN A 91 1.72 -15.69 4.86
C ASN A 91 0.22 -15.40 4.81
N GLU A 92 -0.19 -14.26 5.37
CA GLU A 92 -1.57 -13.80 5.38
C GLU A 92 -2.10 -13.57 3.97
N GLU A 93 -1.32 -12.93 3.10
CA GLU A 93 -1.72 -12.69 1.71
C GLU A 93 -1.83 -14.01 0.90
N ARG A 94 -0.96 -15.00 1.18
CA ARG A 94 -1.06 -16.34 0.58
C ARG A 94 -2.31 -17.07 1.05
N GLU A 95 -2.61 -17.05 2.34
CA GLU A 95 -3.84 -17.64 2.87
C GLU A 95 -5.09 -16.96 2.31
N ARG A 96 -5.07 -15.64 2.17
CA ARG A 96 -6.18 -14.86 1.63
C ARG A 96 -6.46 -15.21 0.17
N LYS A 97 -5.43 -15.26 -0.67
CA LYS A 97 -5.55 -15.69 -2.08
C LYS A 97 -6.05 -17.14 -2.19
N GLN A 98 -5.59 -18.03 -1.32
CA GLN A 98 -6.04 -19.42 -1.29
C GLN A 98 -7.54 -19.51 -0.92
N ARG A 99 -7.98 -18.79 0.12
CA ARG A 99 -9.40 -18.73 0.52
C ARG A 99 -10.29 -18.14 -0.57
N GLU A 100 -9.81 -17.14 -1.33
CA GLU A 100 -10.54 -16.57 -2.46
C GLU A 100 -10.69 -17.56 -3.63
N LEU A 101 -9.62 -18.28 -3.97
CA LEU A 101 -9.64 -19.33 -5.00
C LEU A 101 -10.58 -20.48 -4.62
N ASP A 102 -10.56 -20.90 -3.35
CA ASP A 102 -11.44 -21.95 -2.84
C ASP A 102 -12.91 -21.48 -2.80
N ALA A 103 -13.16 -20.20 -2.50
CA ALA A 103 -14.50 -19.60 -2.59
C ALA A 103 -15.01 -19.51 -4.03
N LYS A 104 -14.16 -19.12 -4.99
CA LYS A 104 -14.50 -19.10 -6.43
C LYS A 104 -14.81 -20.50 -6.96
N ARG A 105 -13.98 -21.50 -6.64
CA ARG A 105 -14.23 -22.90 -7.00
C ARG A 105 -15.55 -23.43 -6.43
N LYS A 106 -15.89 -23.03 -5.20
CA LYS A 106 -17.16 -23.43 -4.56
C LYS A 106 -18.37 -22.73 -5.18
N ALA A 107 -18.23 -21.47 -5.61
CA ALA A 107 -19.28 -20.73 -6.33
C ALA A 107 -19.49 -21.26 -7.75
N GLU A 108 -18.41 -21.62 -8.46
CA GLU A 108 -18.47 -22.26 -9.77
C GLU A 108 -19.13 -23.65 -9.68
N ALA A 109 -18.74 -24.47 -8.70
CA ALA A 109 -19.39 -25.76 -8.46
C ALA A 109 -20.89 -25.65 -8.10
N ALA A 110 -21.31 -24.57 -7.43
CA ALA A 110 -22.72 -24.29 -7.14
C ALA A 110 -23.49 -23.80 -8.38
N THR A 111 -22.83 -23.13 -9.32
CA THR A 111 -23.44 -22.62 -10.56
C THR A 111 -23.63 -23.74 -11.58
N THR A 112 -22.67 -24.65 -11.72
CA THR A 112 -22.79 -25.83 -12.61
C THR A 112 -23.84 -26.83 -12.14
N ALA A 113 -24.20 -26.83 -10.85
CA ALA A 113 -25.28 -27.67 -10.31
C ALA A 113 -26.69 -27.15 -10.67
N VAL A 114 -26.84 -25.87 -11.04
CA VAL A 114 -28.14 -25.26 -11.38
C VAL A 114 -28.46 -25.40 -12.88
N GLU A 115 -27.46 -25.55 -13.75
CA GLU A 115 -27.67 -25.63 -15.22
C GLU A 115 -28.08 -27.02 -15.76
N VAL A 116 -28.16 -28.07 -14.93
CA VAL A 116 -28.58 -29.43 -15.37
C VAL A 116 -30.08 -29.71 -15.17
N SER A 117 -30.89 -28.75 -14.72
CA SER A 117 -32.33 -28.96 -14.50
C SER A 117 -33.20 -27.86 -15.14
N GLY A 118 -33.42 -27.93 -16.45
CA GLY A 118 -34.30 -26.98 -17.13
C GLY A 118 -34.59 -27.26 -18.61
N GLN A 119 -35.13 -28.43 -18.95
CA GLN A 119 -35.75 -28.66 -20.27
C GLN A 119 -37.28 -28.53 -20.19
N GLY A 120 -37.81 -27.59 -20.99
CA GLY A 120 -39.01 -27.80 -21.82
C GLY A 120 -40.37 -27.27 -21.32
N ALA A 121 -40.85 -26.18 -21.92
CA ALA A 121 -42.25 -26.02 -22.35
C ALA A 121 -42.41 -24.83 -23.35
N PRO A 122 -43.12 -24.97 -24.49
CA PRO A 122 -43.31 -23.90 -25.48
C PRO A 122 -44.57 -23.04 -25.20
N LEU A 123 -44.48 -21.75 -25.53
CA LEU A 123 -45.56 -20.75 -25.46
C LEU A 123 -46.55 -20.85 -26.64
N PRO A 124 -47.85 -20.51 -26.45
CA PRO A 124 -48.86 -20.50 -27.51
C PRO A 124 -48.88 -19.16 -28.31
N PRO A 125 -49.38 -19.15 -29.56
CA PRO A 125 -49.37 -17.96 -30.43
C PRO A 125 -50.55 -17.00 -30.19
N PRO A 126 -50.44 -15.72 -30.59
CA PRO A 126 -51.50 -14.72 -30.43
C PRO A 126 -52.57 -14.78 -31.54
N PRO A 127 -53.79 -14.27 -31.30
CA PRO A 127 -54.87 -14.30 -32.26
C PRO A 127 -54.74 -13.19 -33.32
N PHE A 128 -55.04 -13.56 -34.56
CA PHE A 128 -55.23 -12.65 -35.68
C PHE A 128 -56.61 -11.98 -35.61
N ASP A 129 -56.67 -10.70 -35.93
CA ASP A 129 -57.88 -10.08 -36.46
C ASP A 129 -57.55 -9.35 -37.77
N VAL A 130 -58.48 -9.46 -38.72
CA VAL A 130 -58.32 -9.27 -40.16
C VAL A 130 -58.89 -7.91 -40.61
N ASN A 131 -58.50 -7.49 -41.83
CA ASN A 131 -59.20 -6.66 -42.82
C ASN A 131 -58.52 -5.29 -43.07
N ILE A 132 -58.01 -4.87 -44.24
CA ILE A 132 -58.53 -4.82 -45.64
C ILE A 132 -57.32 -4.58 -46.64
N PRO A 133 -57.42 -4.87 -47.97
CA PRO A 133 -56.34 -5.24 -48.93
C PRO A 133 -56.12 -4.17 -50.06
N PRO A 134 -55.57 -4.46 -51.28
CA PRO A 134 -54.55 -5.41 -51.78
C PRO A 134 -53.32 -4.70 -52.45
N ALA A 135 -52.35 -5.52 -52.88
CA ALA A 135 -51.07 -5.13 -53.49
C ALA A 135 -51.13 -4.45 -54.88
N SER A 136 -50.12 -3.63 -55.19
CA SER A 136 -49.67 -3.29 -56.56
C SER A 136 -48.17 -2.91 -56.55
N TYR A 137 -47.34 -3.72 -57.21
CA TYR A 137 -46.00 -3.32 -57.71
C TYR A 137 -46.16 -2.76 -59.14
N PRO A 138 -45.09 -2.30 -59.83
CA PRO A 138 -44.12 -1.24 -59.51
C PRO A 138 -44.08 -0.16 -60.64
N GLN A 139 -43.58 1.06 -60.38
CA GLN A 139 -43.17 1.96 -61.48
C GLN A 139 -41.88 2.74 -61.17
N GLU A 140 -41.17 2.98 -62.25
CA GLU A 140 -39.77 3.38 -62.41
C GLU A 140 -39.45 4.82 -61.96
N VAL A 141 -38.16 4.97 -61.63
CA VAL A 141 -37.39 6.17 -61.25
C VAL A 141 -37.56 7.41 -62.15
N PRO A 142 -37.23 8.60 -61.64
CA PRO A 142 -35.93 9.17 -62.04
C PRO A 142 -35.12 9.82 -60.89
N ALA A 143 -33.85 9.40 -60.85
CA ALA A 143 -32.63 10.08 -60.43
C ALA A 143 -32.70 11.38 -59.61
N THR A 144 -32.29 11.29 -58.34
CA THR A 144 -31.58 12.37 -57.62
C THR A 144 -30.46 11.79 -56.76
N GLN A 145 -29.23 12.10 -57.19
CA GLN A 145 -27.93 12.18 -56.49
C GLN A 145 -27.59 11.16 -55.36
N PRO A 146 -26.41 10.51 -55.40
CA PRO A 146 -25.96 9.66 -54.30
C PRO A 146 -25.73 10.49 -53.03
N PRO A 147 -26.13 9.99 -51.84
CA PRO A 147 -25.77 10.63 -50.59
C PRO A 147 -24.25 10.53 -50.40
N VAL A 148 -23.63 11.68 -50.16
CA VAL A 148 -22.24 11.83 -49.73
C VAL A 148 -22.00 10.90 -48.53
N PRO A 149 -20.91 10.10 -48.50
CA PRO A 149 -20.59 9.32 -47.31
C PRO A 149 -20.34 10.28 -46.15
N GLN A 150 -21.21 10.27 -45.16
CA GLN A 150 -20.87 10.87 -43.88
C GLN A 150 -19.68 10.08 -43.31
N PRO A 151 -18.58 10.74 -42.90
CA PRO A 151 -17.52 10.06 -42.20
C PRO A 151 -18.12 9.43 -40.94
N ALA A 152 -17.90 8.13 -40.79
CA ALA A 152 -18.25 7.40 -39.58
C ALA A 152 -17.74 8.18 -38.35
N PRO A 153 -18.50 8.21 -37.23
CA PRO A 153 -18.00 8.80 -36.00
C PRO A 153 -16.64 8.17 -35.71
N SER A 154 -15.63 9.03 -35.56
CA SER A 154 -14.28 8.65 -35.21
C SER A 154 -14.34 7.60 -34.13
N PHE A 155 -13.94 6.36 -34.44
CA PHE A 155 -13.66 5.38 -33.41
C PHE A 155 -12.62 6.04 -32.51
N GLN A 156 -13.05 6.53 -31.34
CA GLN A 156 -12.13 6.77 -30.25
C GLN A 156 -11.43 5.44 -30.04
N GLN A 157 -10.17 5.36 -30.46
CA GLN A 157 -9.36 4.18 -30.26
C GLN A 157 -9.41 3.87 -28.77
N GLN A 158 -10.01 2.74 -28.41
CA GLN A 158 -9.91 2.26 -27.04
C GLN A 158 -8.42 2.15 -26.72
N PRO A 159 -7.98 2.66 -25.55
CA PRO A 159 -6.57 2.60 -25.18
C PRO A 159 -6.11 1.15 -25.26
N SER A 160 -4.91 0.95 -25.81
CA SER A 160 -4.28 -0.36 -25.80
C SER A 160 -4.21 -0.91 -24.38
N ALA A 161 -4.16 -2.24 -24.22
CA ALA A 161 -4.08 -2.86 -22.89
C ALA A 161 -2.93 -2.29 -22.04
N HIS A 162 -1.81 -1.95 -22.69
CA HIS A 162 -0.65 -1.31 -22.08
C HIS A 162 -0.93 0.14 -21.62
N GLU A 163 -1.62 0.95 -22.42
CA GLU A 163 -2.00 2.31 -22.04
C GLU A 163 -2.98 2.28 -20.87
N SER A 164 -3.98 1.38 -20.89
CA SER A 164 -4.91 1.25 -19.77
C SER A 164 -4.23 0.81 -18.46
N ALA A 165 -3.25 -0.11 -18.55
CA ALA A 165 -2.46 -0.52 -17.38
C ALA A 165 -1.61 0.64 -16.83
N LEU A 166 -0.94 1.40 -17.72
CA LEU A 166 -0.13 2.54 -17.33
C LEU A 166 -0.95 3.62 -16.62
N GLN A 167 -2.13 3.94 -17.16
CA GLN A 167 -3.04 4.93 -16.57
C GLN A 167 -3.49 4.55 -15.15
N LYS A 168 -3.74 3.25 -14.90
CA LYS A 168 -4.09 2.75 -13.56
C LYS A 168 -2.94 2.94 -12.57
N CYS A 169 -1.72 2.58 -12.96
CA CYS A 169 -0.57 2.76 -12.09
C CYS A 169 -0.26 4.25 -11.84
N GLU A 170 -0.39 5.10 -12.85
CA GLU A 170 -0.24 6.56 -12.68
C GLU A 170 -1.27 7.13 -11.70
N TYR A 171 -2.53 6.67 -11.80
CA TYR A 171 -3.61 7.06 -10.90
C TYR A 171 -3.29 6.72 -9.44
N GLU A 172 -2.77 5.53 -9.16
CA GLU A 172 -2.41 5.15 -7.78
C GLU A 172 -1.31 6.04 -7.19
N VAL A 173 -0.26 6.31 -7.97
CA VAL A 173 0.86 7.14 -7.50
C VAL A 173 0.40 8.57 -7.22
N ILE A 174 -0.38 9.17 -8.13
CA ILE A 174 -0.90 10.53 -7.91
C ILE A 174 -1.90 10.57 -6.76
N GLN A 175 -2.70 9.50 -6.57
CA GLN A 175 -3.62 9.37 -5.45
C GLN A 175 -2.89 9.44 -4.10
N TYR A 176 -1.82 8.67 -3.93
CA TYR A 176 -1.04 8.73 -2.69
C TYR A 176 -0.35 10.07 -2.51
N MET A 177 0.16 10.68 -3.58
CA MET A 177 0.78 12.01 -3.49
C MET A 177 -0.21 13.09 -3.06
N VAL A 178 -1.43 13.10 -3.58
CA VAL A 178 -2.48 14.07 -3.21
C VAL A 178 -2.97 13.85 -1.78
N LYS A 179 -3.16 12.59 -1.38
CA LYS A 179 -3.79 12.25 -0.08
C LYS A 179 -2.80 12.17 1.09
N TYR A 180 -1.54 11.86 0.84
CA TYR A 180 -0.53 11.62 1.88
C TYR A 180 0.79 12.34 1.63
N GLY A 181 0.85 13.25 0.66
CA GLY A 181 2.13 13.87 0.25
C GLY A 181 2.93 14.49 1.40
N CYS A 182 2.27 15.15 2.36
CA CYS A 182 2.92 15.78 3.52
C CYS A 182 3.06 14.84 4.74
N SER A 183 2.60 13.60 4.66
CA SER A 183 2.76 12.58 5.69
C SER A 183 4.15 11.95 5.61
N PHE A 184 4.69 11.53 6.76
CA PHE A 184 5.98 10.85 6.79
C PHE A 184 5.84 9.41 6.27
N ILE A 185 6.69 9.06 5.31
CA ILE A 185 6.85 7.69 4.84
C ILE A 185 7.97 6.96 5.61
N PHE A 186 8.97 7.71 6.10
CA PHE A 186 9.98 7.26 7.05
C PHE A 186 10.01 8.19 8.26
N GLU A 187 9.43 7.77 9.39
CA GLU A 187 9.30 8.60 10.59
C GLU A 187 10.66 9.05 11.17
N TYR A 188 11.64 8.16 11.23
CA TYR A 188 12.96 8.45 11.79
C TYR A 188 13.76 9.46 10.95
N GLU A 189 13.65 9.36 9.62
CA GLU A 189 14.34 10.25 8.69
C GLU A 189 13.54 11.53 8.40
N GLN A 190 12.32 11.61 8.92
CA GLN A 190 11.35 12.66 8.63
C GLN A 190 11.15 12.89 7.13
N LEU A 191 11.28 11.82 6.33
CA LEU A 191 11.09 11.89 4.88
C LEU A 191 9.59 11.76 4.58
N THR A 192 9.06 12.69 3.80
CA THR A 192 7.65 12.68 3.40
C THR A 192 7.41 11.88 2.13
N VAL A 193 6.16 11.46 1.92
CA VAL A 193 5.73 10.74 0.71
C VAL A 193 6.08 11.53 -0.55
N ILE A 194 5.83 12.85 -0.56
CA ILE A 194 6.08 13.67 -1.75
C ILE A 194 7.57 13.84 -2.05
N GLU A 195 8.43 13.99 -1.03
CA GLU A 195 9.87 14.07 -1.21
C GLU A 195 10.42 12.75 -1.77
N TRP A 196 10.01 11.63 -1.19
CA TRP A 196 10.42 10.31 -1.63
C TRP A 196 9.97 10.01 -3.08
N LEU A 197 8.68 10.21 -3.38
CA LEU A 197 8.15 10.01 -4.73
C LEU A 197 8.80 10.96 -5.74
N THR A 198 8.98 12.24 -5.40
CA THR A 198 9.62 13.22 -6.29
C THR A 198 11.04 12.80 -6.63
N LYS A 199 11.81 12.34 -5.63
CA LYS A 199 13.16 11.83 -5.85
C LYS A 199 13.15 10.62 -6.78
N GLU A 200 12.36 9.61 -6.47
CA GLU A 200 12.29 8.37 -7.26
C GLU A 200 11.80 8.58 -8.71
N ILE A 201 10.89 9.52 -8.94
CA ILE A 201 10.38 9.87 -10.26
C ILE A 201 11.44 10.65 -11.04
N THR A 202 12.16 11.56 -10.38
CA THR A 202 13.17 12.41 -11.00
C THR A 202 14.44 11.63 -11.34
N ASP A 203 14.92 10.77 -10.43
CA ASP A 203 16.12 9.94 -10.61
C ASP A 203 15.99 9.03 -11.84
N ASP A 204 14.79 8.50 -12.09
CA ASP A 204 14.50 7.66 -13.25
C ASP A 204 14.01 8.45 -14.49
N ASN A 205 13.90 9.78 -14.39
CA ASN A 205 13.36 10.67 -15.43
C ASN A 205 11.98 10.23 -15.96
N HIS A 206 11.11 9.76 -15.05
CA HIS A 206 9.73 9.41 -15.38
C HIS A 206 8.84 10.66 -15.45
N ARG A 207 7.78 10.57 -16.26
CA ARG A 207 6.75 11.61 -16.41
C ARG A 207 5.39 10.95 -16.51
N PHE A 208 4.38 11.62 -15.96
CA PHE A 208 3.00 11.18 -16.11
C PHE A 208 2.56 11.40 -17.56
N THR A 209 1.99 10.36 -18.16
CA THR A 209 1.47 10.39 -19.52
C THR A 209 0.13 11.10 -19.59
N ILE A 210 -0.69 11.01 -18.53
CA ILE A 210 -1.93 11.77 -18.43
C ILE A 210 -1.59 13.23 -18.07
N PRO A 211 -1.96 14.22 -18.92
CA PRO A 211 -1.63 15.63 -18.68
C PRO A 211 -2.18 16.17 -17.35
N LEU A 212 -3.36 15.71 -16.94
CA LEU A 212 -3.99 16.11 -15.69
C LEU A 212 -3.17 15.61 -14.48
N TYR A 213 -2.67 14.37 -14.49
CA TYR A 213 -1.83 13.84 -13.42
C TYR A 213 -0.47 14.54 -13.38
N GLN A 214 0.10 14.85 -14.55
CA GLN A 214 1.34 15.64 -14.63
C GLN A 214 1.16 17.06 -14.06
N LYS A 215 -0.02 17.66 -14.24
CA LYS A 215 -0.40 18.95 -13.66
C LYS A 215 -0.57 18.84 -12.14
N LEU A 216 -1.30 17.84 -11.65
CA LEU A 216 -1.45 17.57 -10.22
C LEU A 216 -0.09 17.36 -9.54
N TYR A 217 0.81 16.59 -10.15
CA TYR A 217 2.16 16.37 -9.63
C TYR A 217 2.90 17.68 -9.37
N LYS A 218 2.86 18.62 -10.32
CA LYS A 218 3.47 19.95 -10.16
C LYS A 218 2.79 20.77 -9.08
N LEU A 219 1.47 20.80 -9.04
CA LEU A 219 0.72 21.51 -8.01
C LEU A 219 1.01 20.97 -6.60
N CYS A 220 1.15 19.65 -6.46
CA CYS A 220 1.55 19.03 -5.19
C CYS A 220 2.95 19.50 -4.75
N GLN A 221 3.91 19.59 -5.68
CA GLN A 221 5.27 20.07 -5.37
C GLN A 221 5.27 21.55 -4.97
N GLU A 222 4.51 22.39 -5.67
CA GLU A 222 4.33 23.81 -5.34
C GLU A 222 3.73 23.97 -3.94
N LEU A 223 2.62 23.27 -3.66
CA LEU A 223 1.98 23.31 -2.34
C LEU A 223 2.88 22.78 -1.22
N PHE A 224 3.72 21.79 -1.49
CA PHE A 224 4.65 21.27 -0.48
C PHE A 224 5.73 22.29 -0.11
N SER A 225 6.12 23.18 -1.04
CA SER A 225 7.03 24.28 -0.70
C SER A 225 6.39 25.24 0.31
N ASP A 226 5.09 25.54 0.15
CA ASP A 226 4.33 26.37 1.08
C ASP A 226 4.02 25.64 2.41
N PHE A 227 3.90 24.31 2.37
CA PHE A 227 3.58 23.48 3.52
C PHE A 227 4.55 23.70 4.68
N THR A 228 5.86 23.84 4.43
CA THR A 228 6.86 24.00 5.50
C THR A 228 6.55 25.20 6.40
N VAL A 229 6.23 26.34 5.80
CA VAL A 229 5.90 27.57 6.53
C VAL A 229 4.53 27.45 7.20
N ALA A 230 3.53 26.95 6.47
CA ALA A 230 2.19 26.78 6.98
C ALA A 230 2.15 25.80 8.19
N PHE A 231 2.92 24.72 8.11
CA PHE A 231 3.04 23.71 9.16
C PHE A 231 3.71 24.28 10.41
N SER A 232 4.75 25.10 10.26
CA SER A 232 5.40 25.78 11.39
C SER A 232 4.41 26.66 12.17
N ASN A 233 3.63 27.48 11.46
CA ASN A 233 2.61 28.33 12.06
C ASN A 233 1.49 27.51 12.73
N PHE A 234 1.07 26.43 12.08
CA PHE A 234 0.09 25.50 12.64
C PHE A 234 0.61 24.85 13.94
N MET A 235 1.85 24.37 13.96
CA MET A 235 2.48 23.78 15.14
C MET A 235 2.57 24.77 16.32
N GLN A 236 2.86 26.04 16.06
CA GLN A 236 2.82 27.06 17.10
C GLN A 236 1.42 27.19 17.71
N SER A 237 0.37 27.21 16.88
CA SER A 237 -1.02 27.28 17.36
C SER A 237 -1.42 26.02 18.16
N VAL A 238 -0.92 24.86 17.76
CA VAL A 238 -1.13 23.58 18.47
C VAL A 238 -0.49 23.63 19.84
N GLU A 239 0.75 24.09 19.94
CA GLU A 239 1.47 24.18 21.22
C GLU A 239 0.78 25.15 22.19
N GLU A 240 0.28 26.29 21.70
CA GLU A 240 -0.48 27.25 22.50
C GLU A 240 -1.79 26.65 23.02
N LYS A 241 -2.57 25.98 22.16
CA LYS A 241 -3.81 25.28 22.58
C LYS A 241 -3.52 24.15 23.57
N LYS A 242 -2.45 23.40 23.35
CA LYS A 242 -2.01 22.29 24.20
C LYS A 242 -1.66 22.78 25.60
N HIS A 243 -0.91 23.87 25.70
CA HIS A 243 -0.59 24.51 26.97
C HIS A 243 -1.84 25.01 27.72
N GLN A 244 -2.79 25.60 27.00
CA GLN A 244 -4.07 26.05 27.57
C GLN A 244 -4.90 24.88 28.11
N LEU A 245 -5.02 23.79 27.34
CA LEU A 245 -5.80 22.62 27.72
C LEU A 245 -5.18 21.92 28.94
N TYR A 246 -3.85 21.80 28.98
CA TYR A 246 -3.15 21.30 30.18
C TYR A 246 -3.45 22.11 31.42
N THR A 247 -3.35 23.43 31.31
CA THR A 247 -3.60 24.31 32.46
C THR A 247 -5.04 24.15 32.94
N GLN A 248 -6.00 24.10 32.01
CA GLN A 248 -7.42 23.93 32.33
C GLN A 248 -7.73 22.58 32.98
N GLU A 249 -7.26 21.46 32.41
CA GLU A 249 -7.54 20.12 32.94
C GLU A 249 -6.89 19.90 34.31
N ILE A 250 -5.65 20.38 34.49
CA ILE A 250 -4.93 20.29 35.77
C ILE A 250 -5.63 21.16 36.84
N GLU A 251 -6.02 22.40 36.53
CA GLU A 251 -6.73 23.27 37.48
C GLU A 251 -8.12 22.72 37.85
N GLN A 252 -8.88 22.23 36.87
CA GLN A 252 -10.16 21.59 37.10
C GLN A 252 -10.03 20.37 38.02
N PHE A 253 -9.03 19.52 37.77
CA PHE A 253 -8.76 18.36 38.61
C PHE A 253 -8.34 18.78 40.03
N ARG A 254 -7.40 19.72 40.17
CA ARG A 254 -6.94 20.22 41.49
C ARG A 254 -8.07 20.84 42.32
N SER A 255 -9.05 21.48 41.67
CA SER A 255 -10.19 22.08 42.34
C SER A 255 -11.30 21.09 42.72
N SER A 256 -11.36 19.92 42.08
CA SER A 256 -12.44 18.93 42.25
C SER A 256 -12.02 17.66 43.00
N PHE A 257 -10.72 17.44 43.20
CA PHE A 257 -10.20 16.18 43.72
C PHE A 257 -9.89 16.23 45.23
N GLU A 258 -10.62 15.43 46.01
CA GLU A 258 -10.32 15.12 47.40
C GLU A 258 -9.68 13.72 47.49
N GLY A 259 -8.35 13.64 47.46
CA GLY A 259 -7.62 12.36 47.49
C GLY A 259 -6.14 12.49 47.87
N ASN A 260 -5.38 11.40 47.76
CA ASN A 260 -3.94 11.41 48.08
C ASN A 260 -3.09 11.90 46.89
N VAL A 261 -1.86 12.35 47.18
CA VAL A 261 -0.94 12.93 46.18
C VAL A 261 -0.64 11.97 45.01
N ALA A 262 -0.54 10.66 45.27
CA ALA A 262 -0.23 9.67 44.23
C ALA A 262 -1.38 9.51 43.21
N GLU A 263 -2.63 9.65 43.65
CA GLU A 263 -3.79 9.58 42.77
C GLU A 263 -3.94 10.85 41.94
N ILE A 264 -3.51 11.99 42.48
CA ILE A 264 -3.37 13.26 41.75
C ILE A 264 -2.34 13.12 40.63
N GLU A 265 -1.14 12.64 40.95
CA GLU A 265 -0.06 12.46 39.96
C GLU A 265 -0.46 11.51 38.83
N ARG A 266 -1.11 10.38 39.16
CA ARG A 266 -1.60 9.44 38.14
C ARG A 266 -2.61 10.10 37.20
N LYS A 267 -3.53 10.90 37.74
CA LYS A 267 -4.57 11.56 36.95
C LYS A 267 -4.04 12.71 36.11
N GLU A 268 -3.09 13.48 36.62
CA GLU A 268 -2.37 14.51 35.84
C GLU A 268 -1.62 13.86 34.67
N GLU A 269 -0.99 12.69 34.87
CA GLU A 269 -0.32 11.95 33.79
C GLU A 269 -1.30 11.35 32.77
N GLU A 270 -2.44 10.79 33.21
CA GLU A 270 -3.50 10.30 32.31
C GLU A 270 -4.08 11.44 31.44
N ALA A 271 -4.37 12.59 32.04
CA ALA A 271 -4.82 13.79 31.33
C ALA A 271 -3.76 14.24 30.32
N LYS A 272 -2.49 14.23 30.74
CA LYS A 272 -1.38 14.60 29.88
C LYS A 272 -1.29 13.73 28.63
N GLN A 273 -1.34 12.41 28.80
CA GLN A 273 -1.31 11.44 27.70
C GLN A 273 -2.51 11.57 26.77
N SER A 274 -3.70 11.83 27.31
CA SER A 274 -4.92 12.04 26.52
C SER A 274 -4.81 13.26 25.61
N VAL A 275 -4.36 14.38 26.17
CA VAL A 275 -4.14 15.63 25.41
C VAL A 275 -3.02 15.47 24.39
N ASP A 276 -1.89 14.83 24.76
CA ASP A 276 -0.80 14.51 23.83
C ASP A 276 -1.33 13.72 22.62
N ALA A 277 -2.10 12.65 22.85
CA ALA A 277 -2.68 11.84 21.79
C ALA A 277 -3.71 12.61 20.92
N GLN A 278 -4.50 13.50 21.52
CA GLN A 278 -5.41 14.37 20.78
C GLN A 278 -4.67 15.27 19.79
N PHE A 279 -3.59 15.91 20.23
CA PHE A 279 -2.81 16.81 19.37
C PHE A 279 -1.97 16.05 18.35
N GLU A 280 -1.44 14.87 18.66
CA GLU A 280 -0.80 13.99 17.67
C GLU A 280 -1.77 13.65 16.52
N ASN A 281 -3.03 13.36 16.84
CA ASN A 281 -4.07 13.15 15.83
C ASN A 281 -4.33 14.42 15.00
N GLU A 282 -4.49 15.59 15.63
CA GLU A 282 -4.69 16.87 14.93
C GLU A 282 -3.52 17.17 13.97
N ILE A 283 -2.28 16.91 14.40
CA ILE A 283 -1.06 17.09 13.60
C ILE A 283 -1.05 16.14 12.40
N SER A 284 -1.36 14.86 12.63
CA SER A 284 -1.40 13.85 11.57
C SER A 284 -2.47 14.16 10.54
N GLU A 285 -3.67 14.56 10.98
CA GLU A 285 -4.77 14.97 10.11
C GLU A 285 -4.45 16.24 9.31
N TYR A 286 -3.77 17.21 9.91
CA TYR A 286 -3.33 18.41 9.20
C TYR A 286 -2.37 18.05 8.07
N ARG A 287 -1.36 17.23 8.35
CA ARG A 287 -0.40 16.74 7.33
C ARG A 287 -1.10 16.01 6.21
N GLN A 288 -1.89 14.99 6.55
CA GLN A 288 -2.58 14.15 5.57
C GLN A 288 -3.46 15.00 4.64
N ASN A 289 -4.24 15.90 5.20
CA ASN A 289 -5.25 16.61 4.42
C ASN A 289 -4.75 17.92 3.78
N PHE A 290 -3.50 18.33 4.01
CA PHE A 290 -3.00 19.63 3.56
C PHE A 290 -3.17 19.83 2.05
N ILE A 291 -2.57 18.94 1.24
CA ILE A 291 -2.62 19.04 -0.23
C ILE A 291 -4.05 18.88 -0.73
N PHE A 292 -4.76 17.86 -0.27
CA PHE A 292 -6.16 17.61 -0.63
C PHE A 292 -7.06 18.82 -0.39
N LYS A 293 -7.00 19.47 0.77
CA LYS A 293 -7.83 20.65 1.10
C LYS A 293 -7.57 21.83 0.17
N HIS A 294 -6.30 22.09 -0.15
CA HIS A 294 -5.92 23.18 -1.06
C HIS A 294 -6.37 22.88 -2.50
N LEU A 295 -6.14 21.67 -2.98
CA LEU A 295 -6.51 21.28 -4.35
C LEU A 295 -8.03 21.14 -4.55
N SER A 296 -8.78 20.77 -3.51
CA SER A 296 -10.25 20.70 -3.56
C SER A 296 -10.91 22.07 -3.76
N SER A 297 -10.20 23.14 -3.44
CA SER A 297 -10.66 24.54 -3.61
C SER A 297 -9.92 25.26 -4.75
N HIS A 298 -9.20 24.53 -5.61
CA HIS A 298 -8.40 25.08 -6.68
C HIS A 298 -9.28 25.79 -7.73
N PRO A 299 -8.86 26.92 -8.35
CA PRO A 299 -9.67 27.65 -9.33
C PRO A 299 -10.01 26.85 -10.60
N ASP A 300 -9.20 25.84 -10.92
CA ASP A 300 -9.40 24.97 -12.08
C ASP A 300 -10.39 23.83 -11.78
N ASP A 301 -11.44 23.73 -12.59
CA ASP A 301 -12.55 22.78 -12.40
C ASP A 301 -12.10 21.33 -12.55
N ASP A 302 -11.24 21.04 -13.54
CA ASP A 302 -10.73 19.69 -13.80
C ASP A 302 -9.90 19.19 -12.62
N VAL A 303 -9.09 20.07 -12.02
CA VAL A 303 -8.30 19.78 -10.82
C VAL A 303 -9.20 19.45 -9.64
N ARG A 304 -10.26 20.24 -9.40
CA ARG A 304 -11.19 19.96 -8.30
C ARG A 304 -11.94 18.65 -8.52
N GLU A 305 -12.37 18.37 -9.73
CA GLU A 305 -13.14 17.16 -10.03
C GLU A 305 -12.30 15.90 -9.79
N ILE A 306 -11.08 15.85 -10.34
CA ILE A 306 -10.21 14.67 -10.18
C ILE A 306 -9.74 14.50 -8.73
N VAL A 307 -9.45 15.58 -8.00
CA VAL A 307 -9.03 15.50 -6.59
C VAL A 307 -10.17 14.97 -5.73
N ASN A 308 -11.41 15.42 -5.98
CA ASN A 308 -12.58 14.87 -5.31
C ASN A 308 -12.80 13.40 -5.69
N GLU A 309 -12.62 13.01 -6.95
CA GLU A 309 -12.70 11.59 -7.34
C GLU A 309 -11.65 10.72 -6.63
N ILE A 310 -10.39 11.19 -6.61
CA ILE A 310 -9.25 10.50 -6.00
C ILE A 310 -9.44 10.30 -4.49
N CYS A 311 -9.95 11.33 -3.80
CA CYS A 311 -10.02 11.36 -2.34
C CYS A 311 -11.39 10.98 -1.77
N LEU A 312 -12.47 11.11 -2.56
CA LEU A 312 -13.84 10.76 -2.21
C LEU A 312 -14.38 9.73 -3.22
N PRO A 313 -14.22 8.42 -2.99
CA PRO A 313 -14.61 7.42 -3.97
C PRO A 313 -16.12 7.48 -4.25
N LYS A 314 -16.51 7.87 -5.48
CA LYS A 314 -17.92 7.97 -5.92
C LYS A 314 -18.62 6.60 -5.98
N HIS A 315 -17.88 5.51 -6.19
CA HIS A 315 -18.39 4.14 -6.14
C HIS A 315 -17.32 3.18 -5.60
N SER A 316 -17.59 2.56 -4.45
CA SER A 316 -16.75 1.53 -3.84
C SER A 316 -16.75 0.25 -4.69
N LEU A 317 -15.90 0.18 -5.72
CA LEU A 317 -15.75 -1.04 -6.54
C LEU A 317 -14.75 -2.06 -5.98
N SER A 318 -14.25 -1.87 -4.76
CA SER A 318 -13.69 -2.96 -3.97
C SER A 318 -13.76 -2.62 -2.48
N LYS A 319 -14.22 -3.57 -1.65
CA LYS A 319 -14.18 -3.46 -0.18
C LYS A 319 -12.77 -3.11 0.33
N ILE A 320 -11.74 -3.52 -0.40
CA ILE A 320 -10.32 -3.30 -0.09
C ILE A 320 -9.96 -1.81 -0.12
N HIS A 321 -10.37 -1.07 -1.15
CA HIS A 321 -10.02 0.36 -1.26
C HIS A 321 -10.79 1.24 -0.28
N ALA A 322 -12.01 0.86 0.11
CA ALA A 322 -12.76 1.58 1.14
C ALA A 322 -12.18 1.36 2.55
N GLU A 323 -11.76 0.13 2.90
CA GLU A 323 -11.12 -0.20 4.19
C GLU A 323 -9.65 0.27 4.29
N ILE A 324 -8.92 0.39 3.18
CA ILE A 324 -7.55 0.96 3.20
C ILE A 324 -7.54 2.40 3.72
N PHE A 325 -8.67 3.10 3.62
CA PHE A 325 -8.71 4.56 3.71
C PHE A 325 -9.66 5.12 4.77
N SER A 326 -10.35 4.27 5.54
CA SER A 326 -11.29 4.67 6.60
C SER A 326 -10.72 4.66 8.02
N GLN A 327 -9.45 4.29 8.19
CA GLN A 327 -8.76 4.28 9.49
C GLN A 327 -7.38 4.96 9.37
N HIS A 328 -6.89 5.50 10.50
CA HIS A 328 -5.54 6.04 10.65
C HIS A 328 -4.53 5.10 9.98
N MET A 329 -3.84 5.60 8.96
CA MET A 329 -2.90 4.79 8.21
C MET A 329 -1.53 4.90 8.86
N ASP A 330 -1.07 3.81 9.49
CA ASP A 330 0.28 3.78 10.05
C ASP A 330 1.34 3.92 8.94
N SER A 331 2.52 4.43 9.32
CA SER A 331 3.62 4.72 8.40
C SER A 331 4.13 3.49 7.66
N GLN A 332 4.07 2.30 8.28
CA GLN A 332 4.50 1.04 7.66
C GLN A 332 3.58 0.62 6.52
N ARG A 333 2.25 0.73 6.74
CA ARG A 333 1.25 0.47 5.71
C ARG A 333 1.32 1.49 4.60
N LEU A 334 1.51 2.77 4.94
CA LEU A 334 1.72 3.83 3.96
C LEU A 334 2.95 3.55 3.09
N LEU A 335 4.09 3.21 3.69
CA LEU A 335 5.31 2.83 2.97
C LEU A 335 5.07 1.67 2.00
N ALA A 336 4.43 0.59 2.47
CA ALA A 336 4.16 -0.58 1.64
C ALA A 336 3.28 -0.25 0.42
N LEU A 337 2.20 0.51 0.63
CA LEU A 337 1.26 0.87 -0.42
C LEU A 337 1.88 1.83 -1.44
N VAL A 338 2.53 2.90 -0.97
CA VAL A 338 3.17 3.90 -1.82
C VAL A 338 4.31 3.27 -2.63
N SER A 339 5.11 2.41 -2.01
CA SER A 339 6.19 1.70 -2.70
C SER A 339 5.66 0.74 -3.75
N ALA A 340 4.63 -0.06 -3.41
CA ALA A 340 4.01 -0.98 -4.35
C ALA A 340 3.47 -0.24 -5.59
N SER A 341 2.72 0.85 -5.40
CA SER A 341 2.17 1.62 -6.52
C SER A 341 3.24 2.26 -7.40
N LEU A 342 4.31 2.81 -6.79
CA LEU A 342 5.44 3.34 -7.55
C LEU A 342 6.13 2.24 -8.36
N PHE A 343 6.43 1.10 -7.74
CA PHE A 343 7.14 0.02 -8.43
C PHE A 343 6.29 -0.64 -9.51
N ASN A 344 4.97 -0.79 -9.30
CA ASN A 344 4.05 -1.26 -10.33
C ASN A 344 4.02 -0.31 -11.52
N TRP A 345 4.07 1.01 -11.28
CA TRP A 345 4.21 2.00 -12.35
C TRP A 345 5.52 1.83 -13.12
N LYS A 346 6.65 1.73 -12.42
CA LYS A 346 7.98 1.50 -13.03
C LYS A 346 8.02 0.19 -13.83
N LEU A 347 7.47 -0.90 -13.30
CA LEU A 347 7.37 -2.19 -13.98
C LEU A 347 6.56 -2.07 -15.28
N THR A 348 5.41 -1.42 -15.23
CA THR A 348 4.56 -1.19 -16.40
C THR A 348 5.29 -0.39 -17.49
N ILE A 349 6.03 0.65 -17.11
CA ILE A 349 6.85 1.43 -18.05
C ILE A 349 7.93 0.54 -18.70
N ILE A 350 8.59 -0.31 -17.93
CA ILE A 350 9.61 -1.23 -18.44
C ILE A 350 9.00 -2.23 -19.42
N GLU A 351 7.84 -2.79 -19.12
CA GLU A 351 7.13 -3.71 -20.01
C GLU A 351 6.78 -3.06 -21.34
N ILE A 352 6.26 -1.83 -21.31
CA ILE A 352 5.96 -1.06 -22.52
C ILE A 352 7.23 -0.83 -23.34
N LYS A 353 8.33 -0.41 -22.70
CA LYS A 353 9.63 -0.20 -23.37
C LYS A 353 10.15 -1.48 -24.01
N ILE A 354 10.03 -2.63 -23.33
CA ILE A 354 10.42 -3.94 -23.88
C ILE A 354 9.56 -4.27 -25.11
N SER A 355 8.24 -4.16 -25.03
CA SER A 355 7.34 -4.46 -26.16
C SER A 355 7.58 -3.55 -27.38
N GLN A 356 7.91 -2.27 -27.15
CA GLN A 356 8.31 -1.35 -28.21
C GLN A 356 9.63 -1.78 -28.87
N LEU A 357 10.65 -2.12 -28.07
CA LEU A 357 11.93 -2.60 -28.57
C LEU A 357 11.81 -3.93 -29.32
N GLU A 358 10.98 -4.86 -28.85
CA GLU A 358 10.68 -6.13 -29.53
C GLU A 358 9.98 -5.91 -30.88
N THR A 359 9.15 -4.87 -30.98
CA THR A 359 8.51 -4.48 -32.24
C THR A 359 9.52 -3.85 -33.19
N GLU A 360 10.37 -2.94 -32.70
CA GLU A 360 11.47 -2.32 -33.46
C GLU A 360 12.44 -3.38 -34.01
N LEU A 361 12.74 -4.41 -33.21
CA LEU A 361 13.65 -5.51 -33.56
C LEU A 361 13.25 -6.21 -34.87
N LYS A 362 11.93 -6.35 -35.13
CA LYS A 362 11.39 -7.05 -36.31
C LYS A 362 11.72 -6.35 -37.63
N SER A 363 11.95 -5.04 -37.60
CA SER A 363 12.21 -4.22 -38.79
C SER A 363 13.60 -3.56 -38.81
N ALA A 364 14.41 -3.77 -37.76
CA ALA A 364 15.71 -3.12 -37.60
C ALA A 364 16.83 -3.76 -38.44
N THR A 365 17.87 -2.97 -38.76
CA THR A 365 19.12 -3.45 -39.36
C THR A 365 19.92 -4.30 -38.37
N ILE A 366 20.85 -5.13 -38.85
CA ILE A 366 21.65 -6.05 -38.00
C ILE A 366 22.38 -5.32 -36.87
N ASP A 367 23.04 -4.19 -37.17
CA ASP A 367 23.76 -3.39 -36.17
C ASP A 367 22.79 -2.85 -35.10
N ARG A 368 21.60 -2.40 -35.53
CA ARG A 368 20.56 -1.90 -34.63
C ARG A 368 19.90 -3.01 -33.82
N GLN A 369 19.75 -4.21 -34.37
CA GLN A 369 19.22 -5.38 -33.67
C GLN A 369 20.10 -5.75 -32.47
N PHE A 370 21.43 -5.67 -32.60
CA PHE A 370 22.35 -5.94 -31.49
C PHE A 370 22.19 -4.92 -30.35
N GLU A 371 22.06 -3.62 -30.67
CA GLU A 371 21.78 -2.59 -29.67
C GLU A 371 20.44 -2.80 -28.95
N ILE A 372 19.39 -3.14 -29.72
CA ILE A 372 18.05 -3.39 -29.18
C ILE A 372 18.08 -4.59 -28.22
N LEU A 373 18.72 -5.70 -28.60
CA LEU A 373 18.84 -6.89 -27.76
C LEU A 373 19.58 -6.59 -26.45
N LYS A 374 20.65 -5.79 -26.50
CA LYS A 374 21.36 -5.35 -25.30
C LYS A 374 20.45 -4.54 -24.37
N LYS A 375 19.68 -3.58 -24.90
CA LYS A 375 18.72 -2.79 -24.12
C LYS A 375 17.60 -3.64 -23.52
N ILE A 376 17.05 -4.60 -24.27
CA ILE A 376 16.04 -5.53 -23.76
C ILE A 376 16.61 -6.35 -22.61
N GLN A 377 17.86 -6.82 -22.70
CA GLN A 377 18.51 -7.57 -21.63
C GLN A 377 18.72 -6.71 -20.36
N GLU A 378 19.17 -5.47 -20.50
CA GLU A 378 19.31 -4.51 -19.40
C GLU A 378 17.96 -4.26 -18.70
N LEU A 379 16.92 -3.93 -19.47
CA LEU A 379 15.56 -3.72 -18.96
C LEU A 379 14.98 -4.98 -18.31
N THR A 380 15.23 -6.16 -18.86
CA THR A 380 14.78 -7.43 -18.27
C THR A 380 15.47 -7.72 -16.94
N THR A 381 16.74 -7.31 -16.79
CA THR A 381 17.49 -7.45 -15.54
C THR A 381 16.95 -6.48 -14.50
N TYR A 382 16.73 -5.22 -14.87
CA TYR A 382 16.12 -4.23 -13.99
C TYR A 382 14.70 -4.61 -13.57
N ARG A 383 13.87 -5.12 -14.50
CA ARG A 383 12.54 -5.70 -14.19
C ARG A 383 12.63 -6.80 -13.14
N LYS A 384 13.63 -7.69 -13.23
CA LYS A 384 13.84 -8.76 -12.25
C LYS A 384 14.19 -8.22 -10.87
N GLU A 385 14.97 -7.16 -10.80
CA GLU A 385 15.34 -6.52 -9.54
C GLU A 385 14.13 -5.82 -8.90
N LEU A 386 13.38 -5.03 -9.66
CA LEU A 386 12.15 -4.38 -9.20
C LEU A 386 11.06 -5.39 -8.78
N ALA A 387 10.91 -6.50 -9.51
CA ALA A 387 9.95 -7.55 -9.17
C ALA A 387 10.28 -8.26 -7.84
N LYS A 388 11.58 -8.36 -7.49
CA LYS A 388 11.99 -8.86 -6.16
C LYS A 388 11.58 -7.91 -5.04
N LEU A 389 11.60 -6.61 -5.31
CA LEU A 389 11.20 -5.56 -4.35
C LEU A 389 9.68 -5.45 -4.18
N THR A 390 8.90 -5.84 -5.19
CA THR A 390 7.41 -5.87 -5.16
C THR A 390 6.82 -7.22 -4.75
N GLY A 391 7.63 -8.28 -4.69
CA GLY A 391 7.17 -9.63 -4.39
C GLY A 391 6.44 -10.34 -5.55
N GLU A 392 6.46 -9.76 -6.75
CA GLU A 392 5.88 -10.38 -7.95
C GLU A 392 6.80 -11.46 -8.53
N ARG A 393 6.25 -12.64 -8.87
CA ARG A 393 7.04 -13.68 -9.53
C ARG A 393 7.42 -13.23 -10.94
N VAL A 394 8.71 -13.02 -11.19
CA VAL A 394 9.24 -12.86 -12.54
C VAL A 394 9.02 -14.16 -13.32
N VAL A 395 8.09 -14.15 -14.28
CA VAL A 395 8.01 -15.23 -15.27
C VAL A 395 9.12 -15.00 -16.30
N ASN A 396 10.00 -16.00 -16.43
CA ASN A 396 11.08 -16.00 -17.41
C ASN A 396 10.52 -16.42 -18.78
N PRO A 397 10.60 -15.60 -19.84
CA PRO A 397 10.02 -15.92 -21.16
C PRO A 397 10.70 -17.09 -21.89
N LYS A 398 11.74 -17.70 -21.32
CA LYS A 398 12.41 -18.88 -21.89
C LYS A 398 11.62 -20.19 -21.76
N ASN A 399 10.42 -20.18 -21.17
CA ASN A 399 9.55 -21.35 -21.03
C ASN A 399 8.32 -21.32 -21.97
N LEU A 400 8.32 -20.47 -22.99
CA LEU A 400 7.38 -20.51 -24.11
C LEU A 400 8.12 -20.99 -25.36
N ASN A 401 8.39 -22.29 -25.41
CA ASN A 401 8.55 -23.11 -26.62
C ASN A 401 8.52 -24.58 -26.23
#